data_AF-B7JIH9-F1
#
_entry.id   AF-B7JIH9-F1
#
_cell.length_a   1.000
_cell.length_b   1.000
_cell.length_c   1.000
_cell.angle_alpha   90.00
_cell.angle_beta   90.00
_cell.angle_gamma   90.00
#
_symmetry.space_group_name_H-M   'P 1'
#
loop_
_entity.id
_entity.type
_entity.pdbx_description
1 polymer ?
#
loop_
_entity_poly.entity_id
_entity_poly.type
_entity_poly.pdbx_seq_one_letter_code
_entity_poly.pdbx_strand_id
1 'polypeptide(L)'
;MLGVEVTIDKFVTEYKDISHSVFLHLYMIVAQKYKVRKKTYTSSYGHEIYIRKCNGAYMYLYYKNLRETDGYLHTLRIETKPDYYAQFQEILGMLVEKASRIEFVSCDVAYDIPIGMEEVVVIPTDARRKMSHYETTRYFGKPEQRKQNAYCRIYDKRLELEQNQGIYITHDLSRIEIVYKVSEKVLLNDIVKYPPKQNESYFAAVVTDWEALKRKQVERIINLRDGKEAYTQYVRRGIKKNLANQYRVDFDELARRSWEKLIKGPCSTILGIA
;
A
#
# COMPACT_ATOMS: atom_id res chain seq x y z
N MET A 1 -10.97 -9.10 -21.43
CA MET A 1 -9.95 -8.61 -20.47
C MET A 1 -10.30 -9.19 -19.12
N LEU A 2 -9.29 -9.62 -18.34
CA LEU A 2 -9.53 -9.97 -16.95
C LEU A 2 -10.02 -8.73 -16.21
N GLY A 3 -11.13 -8.85 -15.48
CA GLY A 3 -11.74 -7.76 -14.72
C GLY A 3 -10.93 -7.41 -13.47
N VAL A 4 -9.69 -6.96 -13.65
CA VAL A 4 -8.80 -6.57 -12.55
C VAL A 4 -9.30 -5.28 -11.93
N GLU A 5 -9.65 -5.32 -10.65
CA GLU A 5 -10.06 -4.13 -9.89
C GLU A 5 -8.84 -3.50 -9.21
N VAL A 6 -8.81 -2.16 -9.20
CA VAL A 6 -7.74 -1.39 -8.55
C VAL A 6 -8.32 -0.62 -7.38
N THR A 7 -7.72 -0.81 -6.21
CA THR A 7 -8.09 -0.10 -4.98
C THR A 7 -6.86 0.46 -4.28
N ILE A 8 -7.06 1.29 -3.25
CA ILE A 8 -6.01 1.72 -2.34
C ILE A 8 -6.34 1.14 -0.96
N ASP A 9 -5.48 0.27 -0.43
CA ASP A 9 -5.75 -0.38 0.87
C ASP A 9 -5.30 0.50 2.04
N LYS A 10 -4.33 1.39 1.81
CA LYS A 10 -3.76 2.28 2.83
C LYS A 10 -3.24 3.55 2.19
N PHE A 11 -3.42 4.68 2.85
CA PHE A 11 -3.08 6.00 2.35
C PHE A 11 -2.48 6.85 3.47
N VAL A 12 -1.29 7.40 3.21
CA VAL A 12 -0.46 8.07 4.18
C VAL A 12 -0.25 9.53 3.79
N THR A 13 -0.56 10.43 4.73
CA THR A 13 -0.39 11.88 4.58
C THR A 13 0.50 12.43 5.68
N GLU A 14 1.15 13.55 5.40
CA GLU A 14 1.98 14.28 6.36
C GLU A 14 1.53 15.73 6.46
N TYR A 15 1.24 16.15 7.69
CA TYR A 15 0.85 17.50 8.07
C TYR A 15 2.09 18.21 8.59
N LYS A 16 2.46 19.31 7.92
CA LYS A 16 3.66 20.08 8.26
C LYS A 16 3.38 21.12 9.31
N ASP A 17 4.40 21.36 10.14
CA ASP A 17 4.46 22.45 11.11
C ASP A 17 3.36 22.38 12.19
N ILE A 18 2.91 21.16 12.49
CA ILE A 18 2.00 20.88 13.62
C ILE A 18 2.78 21.02 14.93
N SER A 19 2.53 22.08 15.70
CA SER A 19 3.22 22.28 16.98
C SER A 19 2.96 21.13 17.97
N HIS A 20 3.89 20.95 18.91
CA HIS A 20 3.73 19.95 19.97
C HIS A 20 2.48 20.20 20.81
N SER A 21 2.14 21.47 21.10
CA SER A 21 0.93 21.83 21.83
C SER A 21 -0.35 21.42 21.10
N VAL A 22 -0.42 21.61 19.77
CA VAL A 22 -1.55 21.15 18.95
C VAL A 22 -1.65 19.62 18.99
N PHE A 23 -0.53 18.91 18.86
CA PHE A 23 -0.50 17.45 18.97
C PHE A 23 -0.99 16.95 20.34
N LEU A 24 -0.52 17.54 21.45
CA LEU A 24 -0.95 17.17 22.79
C LEU A 24 -2.45 17.41 22.99
N HIS A 25 -2.95 18.55 22.53
CA HIS A 25 -4.37 18.88 22.60
C HIS A 25 -5.22 17.88 21.81
N LEU A 26 -4.81 17.55 20.58
CA LEU A 26 -5.44 16.51 19.77
C LEU A 26 -5.46 15.16 20.50
N TYR A 27 -4.33 14.74 21.07
CA TYR A 27 -4.24 13.49 21.82
C TYR A 27 -5.23 13.45 23.00
N MET A 28 -5.37 14.54 23.75
CA MET A 28 -6.32 14.61 24.87
C MET A 28 -7.76 14.39 24.41
N ILE A 29 -8.19 15.07 23.33
CA ILE A 29 -9.54 14.93 22.76
C ILE A 29 -9.76 13.51 22.26
N VAL A 30 -8.81 12.97 21.50
CA VAL A 30 -8.92 11.63 20.93
C VAL A 30 -8.96 10.56 22.03
N ALA A 31 -8.15 10.68 23.08
CA ALA A 31 -8.12 9.74 24.19
C ALA A 31 -9.43 9.73 25.02
N GLN A 32 -10.17 10.84 25.05
CA GLN A 32 -11.48 10.91 25.69
C GLN A 32 -12.58 10.24 24.84
N LYS A 33 -12.49 10.36 23.51
CA LYS A 33 -13.55 9.90 22.59
C LYS A 33 -13.35 8.48 22.07
N TYR A 34 -12.11 8.00 22.01
CA TYR A 34 -11.76 6.77 21.30
C TYR A 34 -10.97 5.79 22.16
N LYS A 35 -11.00 4.52 21.75
CA LYS A 35 -10.04 3.53 22.24
C LYS A 35 -8.67 3.80 21.62
N VAL A 36 -7.76 4.31 22.44
CA VAL A 36 -6.41 4.71 22.01
C VAL A 36 -5.35 3.81 22.62
N ARG A 37 -4.35 3.46 21.81
CA ARG A 37 -3.05 2.96 22.29
C ARG A 37 -1.98 3.99 21.94
N LYS A 38 -1.21 4.42 22.92
CA LYS A 38 -0.11 5.38 22.74
C LYS A 38 1.24 4.72 23.03
N LYS A 39 2.24 5.05 22.23
CA LYS A 39 3.65 4.71 22.48
C LYS A 39 4.50 5.97 22.32
N THR A 40 5.39 6.22 23.28
CA THR A 40 6.30 7.38 23.26
C THR A 40 7.74 6.89 23.15
N TYR A 41 8.52 7.54 22.28
CA TYR A 41 9.93 7.29 22.05
C TYR A 41 10.72 8.50 22.53
N THR A 42 11.13 8.49 23.80
CA THR A 42 11.81 9.60 24.47
C THR A 42 13.09 10.02 23.75
N SER A 43 13.92 9.08 23.30
CA SER A 43 15.19 9.35 22.62
C SER A 43 15.06 10.01 21.24
N SER A 44 13.89 9.93 20.62
CA SER A 44 13.65 10.45 19.26
C SER A 44 12.54 11.49 19.21
N TYR A 45 12.03 11.90 20.38
CA TYR A 45 10.90 12.83 20.56
C TYR A 45 9.73 12.45 19.63
N GLY A 46 9.46 11.15 19.56
CA GLY A 46 8.47 10.54 18.68
C GLY A 46 7.28 10.01 19.47
N HIS A 47 6.09 10.14 18.92
CA HIS A 47 4.87 9.61 19.52
C HIS A 47 4.04 8.89 18.47
N GLU A 48 3.55 7.71 18.84
CA GLU A 48 2.61 6.91 18.06
C GLU A 48 1.28 6.85 18.78
N ILE A 49 0.20 7.08 18.04
CA ILE A 49 -1.17 6.95 18.52
C ILE A 49 -1.88 6.02 17.54
N TYR A 50 -2.44 4.94 18.06
CA TYR A 50 -3.32 4.05 17.32
C TYR A 50 -4.75 4.20 17.85
N ILE A 51 -5.65 4.64 16.98
CA ILE A 51 -7.07 4.87 17.24
C ILE A 51 -7.85 3.75 16.57
N ARG A 52 -8.81 3.14 17.28
CA ARG A 52 -9.72 2.13 16.71
C ARG A 52 -11.16 2.39 17.12
N LYS A 53 -12.07 2.33 16.15
CA LYS A 53 -13.52 2.38 16.34
C LYS A 53 -14.12 0.97 16.42
N CYS A 54 -15.35 0.88 16.94
CA CYS A 54 -16.07 -0.39 17.11
C CYS A 54 -16.36 -1.10 15.78
N ASN A 55 -16.62 -0.33 14.71
CA ASN A 55 -16.86 -0.86 13.35
C ASN A 55 -15.57 -1.31 12.62
N GLY A 56 -14.42 -1.36 13.31
CA GLY A 56 -13.16 -1.78 12.73
C GLY A 56 -12.36 -0.68 12.04
N ALA A 57 -12.92 0.53 11.86
CA ALA A 57 -12.17 1.66 11.33
C ALA A 57 -11.01 2.03 12.27
N TYR A 58 -9.85 2.37 11.70
CA TYR A 58 -8.66 2.71 12.46
C TYR A 58 -8.01 3.97 11.91
N MET A 59 -7.18 4.62 12.73
CA MET A 59 -6.29 5.69 12.29
C MET A 59 -5.00 5.60 13.10
N TYR A 60 -3.87 5.58 12.40
CA TYR A 60 -2.55 5.62 13.02
C TYR A 60 -1.93 7.00 12.82
N LEU A 61 -1.49 7.61 13.92
CA LEU A 61 -0.79 8.89 13.91
C LEU A 61 0.65 8.66 14.38
N TYR A 62 1.59 9.22 13.65
CA TYR A 62 3.00 9.32 14.06
C TYR A 62 3.42 10.77 14.10
N TYR A 63 3.70 11.28 15.29
CA TYR A 63 4.22 12.62 15.49
C TYR A 63 5.71 12.56 15.83
N LYS A 64 6.50 13.46 15.25
CA LYS A 64 7.93 13.56 15.58
C LYS A 64 8.36 15.02 15.66
N ASN A 65 9.11 15.33 16.71
CA ASN A 65 9.65 16.65 16.98
C ASN A 65 11.17 16.58 17.22
N LEU A 66 11.98 16.55 16.17
CA LEU A 66 13.43 16.31 16.29
C LEU A 66 14.24 17.51 16.78
N ARG A 67 13.70 18.74 16.69
CA ARG A 67 14.43 19.98 16.97
C ARG A 67 13.49 21.05 17.53
N GLU A 68 13.07 20.87 18.78
CA GLU A 68 12.21 21.83 19.48
C GLU A 68 12.84 23.24 19.57
N THR A 69 14.17 23.34 19.57
CA THR A 69 14.93 24.60 19.66
C THR A 69 15.09 25.36 18.35
N ASP A 70 14.99 24.67 17.20
CA ASP A 70 15.29 25.30 15.90
C ASP A 70 14.02 25.74 15.17
N GLY A 71 12.81 25.47 15.69
CA GLY A 71 11.53 25.88 15.09
C GLY A 71 11.18 25.20 13.76
N TYR A 72 12.04 24.31 13.25
CA TYR A 72 11.86 23.57 12.01
C TYR A 72 11.91 22.07 12.31
N LEU A 73 10.88 21.33 11.87
CA LEU A 73 10.70 19.86 11.91
C LEU A 73 9.70 19.31 12.94
N HIS A 74 8.55 19.98 13.12
CA HIS A 74 7.37 19.28 13.62
C HIS A 74 6.60 18.65 12.46
N THR A 75 6.39 17.34 12.51
CA THR A 75 5.60 16.63 11.49
C THR A 75 4.67 15.63 12.14
N LEU A 76 3.45 15.57 11.63
CA LEU A 76 2.45 14.58 12.00
C LEU A 76 2.08 13.79 10.76
N ARG A 77 2.24 12.47 10.80
CA ARG A 77 1.79 11.56 9.75
C ARG A 77 0.52 10.85 10.17
N ILE A 78 -0.40 10.72 9.24
CA ILE A 78 -1.60 9.90 9.37
C ILE A 78 -1.52 8.75 8.38
N GLU A 79 -1.81 7.53 8.85
CA GLU A 79 -1.92 6.32 8.05
C GLU A 79 -3.26 5.64 8.36
N THR A 80 -4.08 5.42 7.34
CA THR A 80 -5.35 4.68 7.43
C THR A 80 -5.82 4.20 6.05
N LYS A 81 -6.93 3.45 5.97
CA LYS A 81 -7.63 3.17 4.72
C LYS A 81 -8.26 4.45 4.16
N PRO A 82 -8.30 4.65 2.84
CA PRO A 82 -8.89 5.85 2.22
C PRO A 82 -10.30 6.18 2.73
N ASP A 83 -11.19 5.18 2.78
CA ASP A 83 -12.59 5.39 3.17
C ASP A 83 -12.78 5.69 4.67
N TYR A 84 -11.76 5.42 5.48
CA TYR A 84 -11.80 5.69 6.91
C TYR A 84 -11.53 7.15 7.24
N TYR A 85 -10.91 7.94 6.35
CA TYR A 85 -10.71 9.38 6.59
C TYR A 85 -12.02 10.11 6.88
N ALA A 86 -13.11 9.77 6.19
CA ALA A 86 -14.42 10.37 6.41
C ALA A 86 -14.98 10.11 7.83
N GLN A 87 -14.49 9.08 8.51
CA GLN A 87 -14.93 8.75 9.87
C GLN A 87 -14.17 9.55 10.94
N PHE A 88 -13.08 10.23 10.59
CA PHE A 88 -12.24 10.95 11.55
C PHE A 88 -12.16 12.45 11.23
N GLN A 89 -13.23 13.02 10.66
CA GLN A 89 -13.31 14.41 10.22
C GLN A 89 -12.92 15.43 11.30
N GLU A 90 -13.28 15.19 12.56
CA GLU A 90 -12.91 16.09 13.65
C GLU A 90 -11.39 16.14 13.90
N ILE A 91 -10.69 15.02 13.69
CA ILE A 91 -9.23 14.95 13.80
C ILE A 91 -8.60 15.68 12.62
N LEU A 92 -9.13 15.45 11.42
CA LEU A 92 -8.63 16.05 10.18
C LEU A 92 -8.84 17.57 10.19
N GLY A 93 -10.02 18.06 10.56
CA GLY A 93 -10.34 19.49 10.61
C GLY A 93 -9.38 20.26 11.52
N MET A 94 -9.13 19.75 12.74
CA MET A 94 -8.15 20.35 13.65
C MET A 94 -6.75 20.45 13.05
N LEU A 95 -6.34 19.46 12.25
CA LEU A 95 -5.00 19.42 11.67
C LEU A 95 -4.89 20.25 10.40
N VAL A 96 -5.93 20.28 9.56
CA VAL A 96 -5.98 21.09 8.35
C VAL A 96 -5.85 22.57 8.68
N GLU A 97 -6.55 23.05 9.71
CA GLU A 97 -6.47 24.45 10.15
C GLU A 97 -5.10 24.88 10.68
N LYS A 98 -4.28 23.92 11.14
CA LYS A 98 -3.00 24.20 11.80
C LYS A 98 -1.79 23.84 10.94
N ALA A 99 -1.95 22.97 9.94
CA ALA A 99 -0.87 22.59 9.07
C ALA A 99 -0.53 23.72 8.10
N SER A 100 0.76 24.00 7.90
CA SER A 100 1.19 24.93 6.84
C SER A 100 0.93 24.37 5.44
N ARG A 101 0.98 23.04 5.31
CA ARG A 101 0.61 22.27 4.12
C ARG A 101 0.46 20.79 4.46
N ILE A 102 -0.21 20.06 3.57
CA ILE A 102 -0.41 18.62 3.66
C ILE A 102 0.24 17.97 2.45
N GLU A 103 1.15 17.03 2.70
CA GLU A 103 1.91 16.30 1.69
C GLU A 103 1.39 14.85 1.60
N PHE A 104 1.32 14.32 0.38
CA PHE A 104 1.17 12.88 0.18
C PHE A 104 2.50 12.18 0.49
N VAL A 105 2.45 11.07 1.23
CA VAL A 105 3.64 10.29 1.58
C VAL A 105 3.70 8.99 0.79
N SER A 106 2.66 8.18 0.86
CA SER A 106 2.61 6.87 0.21
C SER A 106 1.22 6.27 0.26
N CYS A 107 0.95 5.29 -0.59
CA CYS A 107 -0.21 4.43 -0.49
C CYS A 107 0.10 3.00 -0.91
N ASP A 108 -0.69 2.03 -0.45
CA ASP A 108 -0.61 0.65 -0.92
C ASP A 108 -1.64 0.48 -2.02
N VAL A 109 -1.19 0.37 -3.28
CA VAL A 109 -2.05 0.16 -4.44
C VAL A 109 -2.31 -1.33 -4.55
N ALA A 110 -3.58 -1.72 -4.56
CA ALA A 110 -4.04 -3.09 -4.58
C ALA A 110 -4.67 -3.42 -5.93
N TYR A 111 -4.27 -4.56 -6.51
CA TYR A 111 -4.79 -5.11 -7.76
C TYR A 111 -5.45 -6.44 -7.45
N ASP A 112 -6.78 -6.47 -7.50
CA ASP A 112 -7.61 -7.64 -7.31
C ASP A 112 -7.78 -8.37 -8.64
N ILE A 113 -7.25 -9.59 -8.70
CA ILE A 113 -7.24 -10.43 -9.89
C ILE A 113 -8.23 -11.58 -9.64
N PRO A 114 -9.30 -11.71 -10.43
CA PRO A 114 -10.38 -12.68 -10.18
C PRO A 114 -9.99 -14.11 -10.62
N ILE A 115 -8.81 -14.56 -10.18
CA ILE A 115 -8.22 -15.87 -10.46
C ILE A 115 -7.41 -16.30 -9.22
N GLY A 116 -7.27 -17.61 -9.01
CA GLY A 116 -6.46 -18.20 -7.94
C GLY A 116 -4.98 -17.85 -8.02
N MET A 117 -4.33 -17.78 -6.86
CA MET A 117 -2.95 -17.27 -6.72
C MET A 117 -1.89 -18.17 -7.38
N GLU A 118 -2.25 -19.42 -7.66
CA GLU A 118 -1.41 -20.37 -8.41
C GLU A 118 -1.21 -19.92 -9.87
N GLU A 119 -2.18 -19.23 -10.45
CA GLU A 119 -2.10 -18.77 -11.84
C GLU A 119 -1.34 -17.44 -11.98
N VAL A 120 -1.13 -16.73 -10.87
CA VAL A 120 -0.55 -15.40 -10.86
C VAL A 120 0.96 -15.47 -10.63
N VAL A 121 1.71 -14.99 -11.62
CA VAL A 121 3.17 -14.96 -11.59
C VAL A 121 3.66 -13.52 -11.48
N VAL A 122 4.36 -13.20 -10.39
CA VAL A 122 4.97 -11.88 -10.15
C VAL A 122 6.49 -12.01 -10.12
N ILE A 123 7.17 -11.19 -10.91
CA ILE A 123 8.62 -11.23 -11.08
C ILE A 123 9.19 -9.83 -10.83
N PRO A 124 9.98 -9.62 -9.77
CA PRO A 124 10.63 -8.33 -9.54
C PRO A 124 11.66 -8.06 -10.66
N THR A 125 11.69 -6.81 -11.13
CA THR A 125 12.69 -6.34 -12.10
C THR A 125 14.09 -6.31 -11.46
N ASP A 126 14.19 -5.84 -10.21
CA ASP A 126 15.42 -5.92 -9.42
C ASP A 126 15.52 -7.27 -8.68
N ALA A 127 16.52 -8.07 -9.04
CA ALA A 127 16.75 -9.38 -8.43
C ALA A 127 17.11 -9.33 -6.94
N ARG A 128 17.52 -8.16 -6.41
CA ARG A 128 17.79 -7.96 -4.97
C ARG A 128 16.52 -7.98 -4.13
N ARG A 129 15.34 -7.77 -4.72
CA ARG A 129 14.04 -7.97 -4.06
C ARG A 129 13.75 -9.45 -3.95
N LYS A 130 14.35 -10.09 -2.95
CA LYS A 130 14.15 -11.51 -2.65
C LYS A 130 12.71 -11.74 -2.20
N MET A 131 12.18 -12.89 -2.59
CA MET A 131 10.87 -13.35 -2.15
C MET A 131 10.99 -14.10 -0.83
N SER A 132 10.04 -13.88 0.06
CA SER A 132 9.86 -14.66 1.29
C SER A 132 8.40 -15.07 1.42
N HIS A 133 8.15 -16.20 2.09
CA HIS A 133 6.80 -16.70 2.35
C HIS A 133 6.48 -16.53 3.83
N TYR A 134 5.25 -16.11 4.11
CA TYR A 134 4.68 -16.21 5.44
C TYR A 134 3.21 -16.61 5.28
N GLU A 135 2.85 -17.75 5.85
CA GLU A 135 1.56 -18.41 5.63
C GLU A 135 1.27 -18.53 4.12
N THR A 136 0.13 -18.03 3.65
CA THR A 136 -0.29 -18.07 2.24
C THR A 136 0.15 -16.83 1.45
N THR A 137 0.95 -15.94 2.03
CA THR A 137 1.39 -14.68 1.40
C THR A 137 2.83 -14.76 0.93
N ARG A 138 3.08 -14.34 -0.31
CA ARG A 138 4.44 -14.11 -0.84
C ARG A 138 4.76 -12.62 -0.74
N TYR A 139 5.93 -12.30 -0.18
CA TYR A 139 6.43 -10.94 -0.01
C TYR A 139 7.68 -10.73 -0.84
N PHE A 140 7.82 -9.57 -1.50
CA PHE A 140 9.00 -9.17 -2.24
C PHE A 140 9.70 -8.00 -1.56
N GLY A 141 10.88 -8.27 -1.00
CA GLY A 141 11.62 -7.34 -0.16
C GLY A 141 11.61 -7.76 1.31
N LYS A 142 12.54 -7.21 2.09
CA LYS A 142 12.73 -7.53 3.51
C LYS A 142 11.72 -6.80 4.41
N PRO A 143 11.46 -7.27 5.64
CA PRO A 143 10.51 -6.62 6.56
C PRO A 143 10.78 -5.13 6.81
N GLU A 144 12.04 -4.71 6.90
CA GLU A 144 12.45 -3.30 7.05
C GLU A 144 12.12 -2.43 5.82
N GLN A 145 11.83 -3.05 4.67
CA GLN A 145 11.47 -2.38 3.43
C GLN A 145 9.96 -2.21 3.26
N ARG A 146 9.12 -2.67 4.20
CA ARG A 146 7.65 -2.62 4.12
C ARG A 146 7.05 -1.24 3.84
N LYS A 147 7.76 -0.17 4.19
CA LYS A 147 7.35 1.23 3.95
C LYS A 147 8.11 1.91 2.80
N GLN A 148 8.90 1.17 2.04
CA GLN A 148 9.67 1.67 0.91
C GLN A 148 8.90 1.50 -0.39
N ASN A 149 9.18 2.37 -1.36
CA ASN A 149 8.56 2.27 -2.68
C ASN A 149 8.77 0.88 -3.28
N ALA A 150 7.73 0.40 -3.95
CA ALA A 150 7.67 -0.90 -4.60
C ALA A 150 7.89 -2.10 -3.67
N TYR A 151 7.70 -1.98 -2.35
CA TYR A 151 7.48 -3.19 -1.55
C TYR A 151 6.19 -3.87 -2.04
N CYS A 152 6.23 -5.18 -2.24
CA CYS A 152 5.11 -5.90 -2.84
C CYS A 152 4.73 -7.12 -2.01
N ARG A 153 3.43 -7.41 -1.94
CA ARG A 153 2.88 -8.67 -1.42
C ARG A 153 1.86 -9.22 -2.40
N ILE A 154 1.77 -10.54 -2.48
CA ILE A 154 0.72 -11.25 -3.20
C ILE A 154 0.15 -12.35 -2.30
N TYR A 155 -1.17 -12.44 -2.23
CA TYR A 155 -1.88 -13.36 -1.37
C TYR A 155 -3.24 -13.75 -1.93
N ASP A 156 -3.80 -14.84 -1.41
CA ASP A 156 -5.19 -15.25 -1.64
C ASP A 156 -6.12 -14.30 -0.88
N LYS A 157 -6.78 -13.41 -1.63
CA LYS A 157 -7.68 -12.40 -1.07
C LYS A 157 -9.00 -13.01 -0.61
N ARG A 158 -9.48 -14.06 -1.27
CA ARG A 158 -10.66 -14.80 -0.83
C ARG A 158 -10.43 -15.36 0.58
N LEU A 159 -9.30 -16.01 0.80
CA LEU A 159 -8.94 -16.54 2.10
C LEU A 159 -8.76 -15.45 3.16
N GLU A 160 -8.13 -14.32 2.79
CA GLU A 160 -7.95 -13.17 3.69
C GLU A 160 -9.30 -12.56 4.13
N LEU A 161 -10.25 -12.41 3.20
CA LEU A 161 -11.59 -11.90 3.48
C LEU A 161 -12.34 -12.82 4.45
N GLU A 162 -12.27 -14.13 4.24
CA GLU A 162 -12.89 -15.12 5.11
C GLU A 162 -12.27 -15.08 6.52
N GLN A 163 -10.95 -15.17 6.62
CA GLN A 163 -10.25 -15.30 7.91
C GLN A 163 -10.26 -14.01 8.73
N ASN A 164 -10.08 -12.84 8.10
CA ASN A 164 -9.91 -11.58 8.81
C ASN A 164 -11.19 -10.76 8.93
N GLN A 165 -12.12 -10.94 7.98
CA GLN A 165 -13.32 -10.10 7.88
C GLN A 165 -14.62 -10.92 7.98
N GLY A 166 -14.56 -12.26 7.96
CA GLY A 166 -15.73 -13.12 7.95
C GLY A 166 -16.56 -12.97 6.67
N ILE A 167 -15.95 -12.49 5.58
CA ILE A 167 -16.61 -12.26 4.29
C ILE A 167 -16.34 -13.46 3.40
N TYR A 168 -17.41 -14.17 3.03
CA TYR A 168 -17.34 -15.35 2.17
C TYR A 168 -17.66 -14.98 0.72
N ILE A 169 -16.74 -15.30 -0.19
CA ILE A 169 -16.95 -15.20 -1.64
C ILE A 169 -16.72 -16.57 -2.29
N THR A 170 -17.49 -16.87 -3.34
CA THR A 170 -17.51 -18.19 -3.99
C THR A 170 -16.52 -18.33 -5.15
N HIS A 171 -15.96 -17.22 -5.62
CA HIS A 171 -15.00 -17.19 -6.73
C HIS A 171 -13.58 -16.94 -6.21
N ASP A 172 -12.59 -17.39 -6.98
CA ASP A 172 -11.20 -17.13 -6.66
C ASP A 172 -10.85 -15.65 -6.79
N LEU A 173 -10.04 -15.16 -5.85
CA LEU A 173 -9.58 -13.79 -5.84
C LEU A 173 -8.16 -13.73 -5.26
N SER A 174 -7.23 -13.29 -6.09
CA SER A 174 -5.86 -12.98 -5.66
C SER A 174 -5.67 -11.48 -5.57
N ARG A 175 -4.86 -11.02 -4.62
CA ARG A 175 -4.48 -9.61 -4.57
C ARG A 175 -2.97 -9.44 -4.65
N ILE A 176 -2.55 -8.55 -5.55
CA ILE A 176 -1.19 -8.00 -5.56
C ILE A 176 -1.26 -6.61 -4.95
N GLU A 177 -0.49 -6.33 -3.91
CA GLU A 177 -0.36 -4.99 -3.36
C GLU A 177 1.06 -4.49 -3.50
N ILE A 178 1.19 -3.26 -4.01
CA ILE A 178 2.48 -2.62 -4.24
C ILE A 178 2.45 -1.24 -3.58
N VAL A 179 3.39 -1.01 -2.67
CA VAL A 179 3.58 0.30 -2.04
C VAL A 179 4.01 1.30 -3.10
N TYR A 180 3.20 2.33 -3.30
CA TYR A 180 3.55 3.52 -4.07
C TYR A 180 4.01 4.62 -3.12
N LYS A 181 5.24 5.09 -3.33
CA LYS A 181 5.81 6.21 -2.60
C LYS A 181 6.56 7.11 -3.56
N VAL A 182 6.20 8.39 -3.56
CA VAL A 182 6.88 9.42 -4.35
C VAL A 182 8.25 9.72 -3.74
N SER A 183 9.25 9.95 -4.59
CA SER A 183 10.60 10.36 -4.17
C SER A 183 10.67 11.83 -3.78
N GLU A 184 9.79 12.64 -4.38
CA GLU A 184 9.70 14.08 -4.17
C GLU A 184 8.55 14.41 -3.22
N LYS A 185 8.58 15.61 -2.63
CA LYS A 185 7.49 16.12 -1.81
C LYS A 185 6.35 16.52 -2.74
N VAL A 186 5.25 15.78 -2.72
CA VAL A 186 4.05 16.06 -3.51
C VAL A 186 2.98 16.60 -2.58
N LEU A 187 2.43 17.77 -2.87
CA LEU A 187 1.28 18.30 -2.15
C LEU A 187 0.08 17.37 -2.36
N LEU A 188 -0.76 17.23 -1.33
CA LEU A 188 -1.90 16.33 -1.37
C LEU A 188 -2.90 16.67 -2.48
N ASN A 189 -3.03 17.94 -2.87
CA ASN A 189 -3.89 18.37 -3.97
C ASN A 189 -3.31 18.06 -5.36
N ASP A 190 -2.00 17.81 -5.46
CA ASP A 190 -1.31 17.57 -6.73
C ASP A 190 -1.12 16.09 -7.06
N ILE A 191 -1.27 15.18 -6.08
CA ILE A 191 -1.03 13.74 -6.24
C ILE A 191 -1.85 13.08 -7.37
N VAL A 192 -3.00 13.65 -7.74
CA VAL A 192 -3.79 13.23 -8.91
C VAL A 192 -2.98 13.25 -10.23
N LYS A 193 -1.98 14.13 -10.34
CA LYS A 193 -1.10 14.28 -11.50
C LYS A 193 0.01 13.21 -11.56
N TYR A 194 0.19 12.44 -10.49
CA TYR A 194 1.29 11.48 -10.32
C TYR A 194 0.74 10.06 -10.09
N PRO A 195 0.23 9.38 -11.13
CA PRO A 195 -0.11 7.98 -11.02
C PRO A 195 1.14 7.11 -10.80
N PRO A 196 1.02 5.94 -10.14
CA PRO A 196 2.14 5.04 -9.92
C PRO A 196 2.66 4.43 -11.23
N LYS A 197 3.99 4.23 -11.30
CA LYS A 197 4.69 3.52 -12.38
C LYS A 197 5.31 2.22 -11.84
N GLN A 198 4.48 1.20 -11.64
CA GLN A 198 4.84 -0.02 -10.95
C GLN A 198 5.38 -1.13 -11.87
N ASN A 199 5.13 -1.05 -13.18
CA ASN A 199 5.73 -1.97 -14.16
C ASN A 199 7.27 -1.86 -14.21
N GLU A 200 7.83 -0.71 -13.83
CA GLU A 200 9.28 -0.53 -13.69
C GLU A 200 9.85 -1.46 -12.60
N SER A 201 9.07 -1.73 -11.56
CA SER A 201 9.48 -2.55 -10.42
C SER A 201 9.11 -4.03 -10.56
N TYR A 202 7.99 -4.33 -11.21
CA TYR A 202 7.46 -5.69 -11.31
C TYR A 202 6.92 -6.00 -12.70
N PHE A 203 7.15 -7.23 -13.13
CA PHE A 203 6.38 -7.86 -14.19
C PHE A 203 5.35 -8.78 -13.55
N ALA A 204 4.10 -8.75 -14.02
CA ALA A 204 3.08 -9.70 -13.60
C ALA A 204 2.29 -10.25 -14.79
N ALA A 205 1.96 -11.52 -14.72
CA ALA A 205 1.14 -12.21 -15.70
C ALA A 205 0.27 -13.26 -15.02
N VAL A 206 -0.87 -13.54 -15.64
CA VAL A 206 -1.74 -14.66 -15.32
C VAL A 206 -1.51 -15.73 -16.38
N VAL A 207 -1.15 -16.95 -15.95
CA VAL A 207 -1.11 -18.11 -16.84
C VAL A 207 -2.55 -18.57 -17.05
N THR A 208 -3.03 -18.50 -18.29
CA THR A 208 -4.42 -18.89 -18.60
C THR A 208 -4.51 -20.30 -19.18
N ASP A 209 -3.40 -20.85 -19.63
CA ASP A 209 -3.30 -22.20 -20.20
C ASP A 209 -1.89 -22.77 -19.92
N TRP A 210 -1.82 -23.68 -18.95
CA TRP A 210 -0.58 -24.40 -18.62
C TRP A 210 -0.23 -25.48 -19.64
N GLU A 211 -1.24 -26.05 -20.32
CA GLU A 211 -1.06 -27.15 -21.27
C GLU A 211 -0.38 -26.68 -22.56
N ALA A 212 -0.61 -25.43 -22.94
CA ALA A 212 0.10 -24.78 -24.05
C ALA A 212 1.61 -24.58 -23.80
N LEU A 213 2.10 -24.77 -22.57
CA LEU A 213 3.50 -24.59 -22.21
C LEU A 213 4.24 -25.94 -22.16
N LYS A 214 5.49 -25.96 -22.63
CA LYS A 214 6.33 -27.15 -22.50
C LYS A 214 6.58 -27.45 -21.02
N ARG A 215 6.65 -28.73 -20.63
CA ARG A 215 6.90 -29.18 -19.24
C ARG A 215 8.03 -28.43 -18.53
N LYS A 216 9.17 -28.21 -19.20
CA LYS A 216 10.31 -27.47 -18.65
C LYS A 216 10.03 -25.97 -18.43
N GLN A 217 9.14 -25.37 -19.22
CA GLN A 217 8.71 -23.98 -19.03
C GLN A 217 7.78 -23.89 -17.82
N VAL A 218 6.81 -24.82 -17.71
CA VAL A 218 5.88 -24.92 -16.57
C VAL A 218 6.66 -25.02 -15.25
N GLU A 219 7.58 -25.97 -15.16
CA GLU A 219 8.42 -26.18 -13.97
C GLU A 219 9.18 -24.91 -13.56
N ARG A 220 9.81 -24.24 -14.54
CA ARG A 220 10.55 -22.98 -14.28
C ARG A 220 9.64 -21.85 -13.82
N ILE A 221 8.43 -21.75 -14.37
CA ILE A 221 7.46 -20.73 -13.96
C ILE A 221 7.01 -20.98 -12.52
N ILE A 222 6.63 -22.23 -12.20
CA ILE A 222 6.22 -22.63 -10.85
C ILE A 222 7.35 -22.40 -9.85
N ASN A 223 8.58 -22.83 -10.16
CA ASN A 223 9.73 -22.66 -9.26
C ASN A 223 10.06 -21.18 -9.02
N LEU A 224 9.89 -20.32 -10.04
CA LEU A 224 10.07 -18.87 -9.87
C LEU A 224 8.93 -18.25 -9.05
N ARG A 225 7.67 -18.60 -9.37
CA ARG A 225 6.46 -18.13 -8.71
C ARG A 225 6.44 -18.48 -7.22
N ASP A 226 6.90 -19.68 -6.88
CA ASP A 226 6.98 -20.19 -5.51
C ASP A 226 8.33 -19.92 -4.85
N GLY A 227 9.28 -19.29 -5.55
CA GLY A 227 10.59 -18.93 -5.00
C GLY A 227 11.44 -20.11 -4.56
N LYS A 228 11.15 -21.30 -5.12
CA LYS A 228 11.90 -22.54 -4.87
C LYS A 228 13.29 -22.47 -5.49
N GLU A 229 13.45 -21.73 -6.60
CA GLU A 229 14.74 -21.54 -7.26
C GLU A 229 15.08 -20.07 -7.50
N ALA A 230 16.34 -19.71 -7.18
CA ALA A 230 16.90 -18.41 -7.54
C ALA A 230 17.42 -18.44 -8.97
N TYR A 231 16.57 -18.07 -9.93
CA TYR A 231 16.98 -18.02 -11.33
C TYR A 231 17.82 -16.79 -11.68
N THR A 232 18.81 -17.01 -12.55
CA THR A 232 19.61 -15.95 -13.19
C THR A 232 18.72 -15.03 -14.03
N GLN A 233 19.21 -13.81 -14.31
CA GLN A 233 18.49 -12.84 -15.14
C GLN A 233 18.20 -13.37 -16.55
N TYR A 234 19.04 -14.25 -17.10
CA TYR A 234 18.82 -14.91 -18.39
C TYR A 234 17.57 -15.80 -18.35
N VAL A 235 17.46 -16.67 -17.35
CA VAL A 235 16.31 -17.57 -17.20
C VAL A 235 15.03 -16.77 -16.94
N ARG A 236 15.08 -15.72 -16.09
CA ARG A 236 13.95 -14.81 -15.87
C ARG A 236 13.48 -14.14 -17.15
N ARG A 237 14.40 -13.69 -18.01
CA ARG A 237 14.07 -13.13 -19.33
C ARG A 237 13.38 -14.17 -20.22
N GLY A 238 13.86 -15.41 -20.22
CA GLY A 238 13.21 -16.51 -20.93
C GLY A 238 11.78 -16.77 -20.44
N ILE A 239 11.57 -16.76 -19.11
CA ILE A 239 10.23 -16.90 -18.51
C ILE A 239 9.31 -15.75 -18.94
N LYS A 240 9.77 -14.49 -18.83
CA LYS A 240 8.98 -13.32 -19.27
C LYS A 240 8.57 -13.40 -20.74
N LYS A 241 9.46 -13.90 -21.63
CA LYS A 241 9.14 -14.13 -23.04
C LYS A 241 8.05 -15.19 -23.23
N ASN A 242 8.12 -16.30 -22.48
CA ASN A 242 7.07 -17.34 -22.54
C ASN A 242 5.71 -16.80 -22.06
N LEU A 243 5.73 -15.94 -21.05
CA LEU A 243 4.53 -15.31 -20.49
C LEU A 243 4.02 -14.13 -21.32
N ALA A 244 4.71 -13.72 -22.39
CA ALA A 244 4.29 -12.57 -23.20
C ALA A 244 2.99 -12.82 -23.97
N ASN A 245 2.69 -14.09 -24.30
CA ASN A 245 1.45 -14.51 -24.95
C ASN A 245 0.31 -14.78 -23.96
N GLN A 246 0.59 -14.72 -22.66
CA GLN A 246 -0.38 -14.88 -21.58
C GLN A 246 -0.97 -13.52 -21.22
N TYR A 247 -1.98 -13.49 -20.35
CA TYR A 247 -2.52 -12.20 -19.91
C TYR A 247 -1.51 -11.46 -19.02
N ARG A 248 -1.02 -10.32 -19.50
CA ARG A 248 -0.14 -9.43 -18.74
C ARG A 248 -0.98 -8.50 -17.86
N VAL A 249 -0.63 -8.42 -16.58
CA VAL A 249 -1.18 -7.41 -15.67
C VAL A 249 -0.36 -6.14 -15.88
N ASP A 250 -0.92 -5.16 -16.59
CA ASP A 250 -0.31 -3.86 -16.81
C ASP A 250 -0.66 -2.92 -15.64
N PHE A 251 0.21 -2.86 -14.64
CA PHE A 251 -0.04 -2.08 -13.43
C PHE A 251 -0.20 -0.58 -13.73
N ASP A 252 0.65 -0.05 -14.60
CA ASP A 252 0.66 1.38 -14.92
C ASP A 252 -0.64 1.77 -15.60
N GLU A 253 -1.10 1.00 -16.58
CA GLU A 253 -2.36 1.29 -17.29
C GLU A 253 -3.58 1.12 -16.39
N LEU A 254 -3.61 0.05 -15.58
CA LEU A 254 -4.69 -0.20 -14.62
C LEU A 254 -4.79 0.93 -13.59
N ALA A 255 -3.66 1.32 -12.99
CA ALA A 255 -3.62 2.40 -12.02
C ALA A 255 -3.98 3.73 -12.68
N ARG A 256 -3.40 4.08 -13.83
CA ARG A 256 -3.67 5.34 -14.54
C ARG A 256 -5.16 5.54 -14.82
N ARG A 257 -5.89 4.49 -15.22
CA ARG A 257 -7.34 4.55 -15.49
C ARG A 257 -8.17 4.85 -14.25
N SER A 258 -7.78 4.30 -13.11
CA SER A 258 -8.53 4.41 -11.85
C SER A 258 -8.02 5.52 -10.93
N TRP A 259 -6.85 6.10 -11.21
CA TRP A 259 -6.09 6.93 -10.27
C TRP A 259 -6.87 8.12 -9.75
N GLU A 260 -7.44 8.93 -10.66
CA GLU A 260 -8.19 10.12 -10.27
C GLU A 260 -9.37 9.76 -9.37
N LYS A 261 -10.14 8.74 -9.74
CA LYS A 261 -11.28 8.27 -8.95
C LYS A 261 -10.86 7.81 -7.55
N LEU A 262 -9.77 7.06 -7.44
CA LEU A 262 -9.29 6.49 -6.18
C LEU A 262 -8.74 7.56 -5.21
N ILE A 263 -8.24 8.67 -5.75
CA ILE A 263 -7.52 9.70 -4.99
C ILE A 263 -8.40 10.88 -4.63
N LYS A 264 -9.32 11.28 -5.52
CA LYS A 264 -10.10 12.50 -5.37
C LYS A 264 -10.93 12.52 -4.09
N GLY A 265 -11.67 11.43 -3.81
CA GLY A 265 -12.50 11.32 -2.60
C GLY A 265 -11.70 11.49 -1.30
N PRO A 266 -10.66 10.67 -1.08
CA PRO A 266 -9.78 10.79 0.09
C PRO A 266 -9.12 12.16 0.20
N CYS A 267 -8.59 12.72 -0.90
CA CYS A 267 -7.97 14.05 -0.88
C CYS A 267 -8.97 15.14 -0.49
N SER A 268 -10.17 15.18 -1.09
CA SER A 268 -11.22 16.14 -0.72
C SER A 268 -11.62 16.02 0.75
N THR A 269 -11.75 14.79 1.24
CA THR A 269 -12.10 14.46 2.63
C THR A 269 -11.03 14.94 3.61
N ILE A 270 -9.75 14.77 3.25
CA ILE A 270 -8.61 15.20 4.07
C ILE A 270 -8.46 16.71 4.06
N LEU A 271 -8.68 17.36 2.92
CA LEU A 271 -8.54 18.80 2.75
C LEU A 271 -9.76 19.59 3.28
N GLY A 272 -10.85 18.93 3.65
CA GLY A 272 -12.08 19.58 4.11
C GLY A 272 -12.84 20.32 3.01
N ILE A 273 -12.75 19.84 1.76
CA ILE A 273 -13.40 20.43 0.57
C ILE A 273 -14.68 19.66 0.18
N ALA A 274 -14.96 18.55 0.88
CA ALA A 274 -16.09 17.66 0.62
C ALA A 274 -17.39 18.12 1.28
#